data_AF-A0A2M7PRF8-F1
#
_entry.id   AF-A0A2M7PRF8-F1
#
_cell.length_a   1.000
_cell.length_b   1.000
_cell.length_c   1.000
_cell.angle_alpha   90.00
_cell.angle_beta   90.00
_cell.angle_gamma   90.00
#
_symmetry.space_group_name_H-M   'P 1'
#
loop_
_entity.id
_entity.type
_entity.pdbx_description
1 polymer ?
#
loop_
_entity_poly.entity_id
_entity_poly.type
_entity_poly.pdbx_seq_one_letter_code
_entity_poly.pdbx_strand_id
1 'polypeptide(L)'
;MRLPLFFAKRYLLSKKSHNLINVISMISVGGLSVGTMALIVVLSVFNGFEEVIKSLYSTFNPDFQVTALTGKTFHYNQFPTSRLAQLPELANIMEVVEEDALLRYNDQQFIARFK
;
A
#
# COMPACT_ATOMS: atom_id res chain seq x y z
N MET A 1 -30.16 33.70 5.95
CA MET A 1 -31.15 32.64 5.61
C MET A 1 -30.80 31.36 6.38
N ARG A 2 -31.51 31.05 7.47
CA ARG A 2 -31.34 29.82 8.29
C ARG A 2 -32.68 29.13 8.61
N LEU A 3 -33.78 29.63 8.04
CA LEU A 3 -35.13 29.12 8.29
C LEU A 3 -35.26 27.62 7.95
N PRO A 4 -34.74 27.10 6.81
CA PRO A 4 -34.89 25.67 6.49
C PRO A 4 -34.20 24.76 7.50
N LEU A 5 -32.96 25.08 7.92
CA LEU A 5 -32.23 24.33 8.94
C LEU A 5 -32.89 24.41 10.32
N PHE A 6 -33.45 25.58 10.68
CA PHE A 6 -34.18 25.77 11.93
C PHE A 6 -35.42 24.88 11.99
N PHE A 7 -36.22 24.84 10.92
CA PHE A 7 -37.37 23.94 10.83
C PHE A 7 -36.94 22.47 10.80
N ALA A 8 -35.96 22.11 9.96
CA ALA A 8 -35.46 20.74 9.87
C ALA A 8 -35.03 20.20 11.25
N LYS A 9 -34.17 20.91 11.98
CA LYS A 9 -33.71 20.52 13.33
C LYS A 9 -34.86 20.44 14.34
N ARG A 10 -35.79 21.40 14.29
CA ARG A 10 -36.97 21.43 15.18
C ARG A 10 -37.86 20.22 14.98
N TYR A 11 -38.07 19.77 13.74
CA TYR A 11 -38.90 18.60 13.43
C TYR A 11 -38.15 17.28 13.68
N LEU A 12 -36.85 17.21 13.40
CA LEU A 12 -36.01 16.03 13.66
C LEU A 12 -35.88 15.68 15.16
N LEU A 13 -35.88 16.68 16.04
CA LEU A 13 -35.68 16.53 17.49
C LEU A 13 -36.94 16.80 18.33
N SER A 14 -38.11 16.93 17.71
CA SER A 14 -39.35 17.29 18.41
C SER A 14 -39.85 16.16 19.33
N LYS A 15 -40.04 16.47 20.62
CA LYS A 15 -40.43 15.49 21.66
C LYS A 15 -41.94 15.25 21.82
N LYS A 16 -42.84 15.89 21.05
CA LYS A 16 -44.30 15.77 21.25
C LYS A 16 -45.03 15.06 20.10
N SER A 17 -45.91 14.13 20.48
CA SER A 17 -46.97 13.44 19.69
C SER A 17 -46.55 12.31 18.72
N HIS A 18 -45.43 12.39 18.00
CA HIS A 18 -45.07 11.39 16.97
C HIS A 18 -43.79 10.62 17.30
N ASN A 19 -43.78 9.88 18.40
CA ASN A 19 -42.60 9.12 18.85
C ASN A 19 -42.10 8.13 17.78
N LEU A 20 -43.01 7.58 16.96
CA LEU A 20 -42.69 6.71 15.83
C LEU A 20 -41.76 7.37 14.80
N ILE A 21 -41.98 8.64 14.46
CA ILE A 21 -41.15 9.37 13.49
C ILE A 21 -39.73 9.53 14.02
N ASN A 22 -39.58 9.84 15.31
CA ASN A 22 -38.27 9.98 15.95
C ASN A 22 -37.53 8.64 16.03
N VAL A 23 -38.23 7.54 16.29
CA VAL A 23 -37.66 6.18 16.28
C VAL A 23 -37.16 5.78 14.89
N ILE A 24 -37.99 5.94 13.84
CA ILE A 24 -37.59 5.65 12.46
C ILE A 24 -36.38 6.51 12.07
N SER A 25 -36.42 7.82 12.37
CA SER A 25 -35.31 8.74 12.07
C SER A 25 -34.01 8.32 12.76
N MET A 26 -34.08 7.89 14.02
CA MET A 26 -32.92 7.44 14.78
C MET A 26 -32.34 6.13 14.20
N ILE A 27 -33.19 5.17 13.82
CA ILE A 27 -32.75 3.92 13.18
C ILE A 27 -32.13 4.21 11.81
N SER A 28 -32.73 5.09 11.01
CA SER A 28 -32.19 5.47 9.69
C SER A 28 -30.82 6.14 9.81
N VAL A 29 -30.67 7.10 10.73
CA VAL A 29 -29.38 7.76 10.98
C VAL A 29 -28.37 6.76 11.54
N GLY A 30 -28.75 5.93 12.51
CA GLY A 30 -27.88 4.91 13.08
C GLY A 30 -27.39 3.91 12.03
N GLY A 31 -28.28 3.39 11.19
CA GLY A 31 -27.94 2.47 10.11
C GLY A 31 -27.02 3.10 9.07
N LEU A 32 -27.33 4.33 8.63
CA LEU A 32 -26.47 5.05 7.69
C LEU A 32 -25.09 5.34 8.31
N SER A 33 -25.04 5.81 9.56
CA SER A 33 -23.79 6.10 10.26
C SER A 33 -22.91 4.87 10.36
N VAL A 34 -23.46 3.73 10.79
CA VAL A 34 -22.71 2.46 10.89
C VAL A 34 -22.22 2.00 9.51
N GLY A 35 -23.08 2.02 8.49
CA GLY A 35 -22.71 1.59 7.14
C GLY A 35 -21.62 2.47 6.52
N THR A 36 -21.75 3.80 6.63
CA THR A 36 -20.77 4.73 6.10
C THR A 36 -19.44 4.65 6.87
N MET A 37 -19.52 4.51 8.20
CA MET A 37 -18.33 4.34 9.04
C MET A 37 -17.58 3.04 8.72
N ALA A 38 -18.30 1.93 8.52
CA ALA A 38 -17.70 0.67 8.11
C ALA A 38 -16.98 0.80 6.76
N LEU A 39 -17.60 1.46 5.77
CA LEU A 39 -16.98 1.71 4.47
C LEU A 39 -15.70 2.55 4.60
N ILE A 40 -15.74 3.63 5.39
CA ILE A 40 -14.59 4.50 5.63
C ILE A 40 -13.44 3.73 6.29
N VAL A 41 -13.74 2.88 7.28
CA VAL A 41 -12.72 2.06 7.95
C VAL A 41 -12.07 1.09 6.97
N VAL A 42 -12.86 0.38 6.15
CA VAL A 42 -12.32 -0.56 5.16
C VAL A 42 -11.44 0.15 4.13
N LEU A 43 -11.89 1.29 3.60
CA LEU A 43 -11.08 2.12 2.69
C LEU A 43 -9.79 2.59 3.35
N SER A 44 -9.85 3.01 4.61
CA SER A 44 -8.67 3.46 5.37
C SER A 44 -7.66 2.34 5.55
N VAL A 45 -8.12 1.11 5.83
CA VAL A 45 -7.24 -0.06 5.93
C VAL A 45 -6.61 -0.36 4.58
N PHE A 46 -7.38 -0.35 3.49
CA PHE A 46 -6.81 -0.59 2.16
C PHE A 46 -5.75 0.44 1.76
N ASN A 47 -5.98 1.73 2.04
CA ASN A 47 -5.00 2.78 1.77
C ASN A 47 -3.67 2.52 2.49
N GLY A 48 -3.71 2.14 3.78
CA GLY A 48 -2.48 1.82 4.53
C GLY A 48 -1.86 0.49 4.09
N PHE A 49 -2.68 -0.51 3.78
CA PHE A 49 -2.22 -1.84 3.38
C PHE A 49 -1.55 -1.83 2.00
N GLU A 50 -2.00 -0.97 1.08
CA GLU A 50 -1.36 -0.76 -0.22
C GLU A 50 0.09 -0.31 -0.07
N GLU A 51 0.38 0.63 0.83
CA GLU A 51 1.73 1.11 1.08
C GLU A 51 2.61 0.03 1.70
N VAL A 52 2.06 -0.76 2.63
CA VAL A 52 2.77 -1.91 3.21
C VAL A 52 3.12 -2.91 2.13
N ILE A 53 2.16 -3.31 1.29
CA ILE A 53 2.41 -4.24 0.18
C ILE A 53 3.49 -3.67 -0.76
N LYS A 54 3.36 -2.40 -1.18
CA LYS A 54 4.36 -1.75 -2.04
C LYS A 54 5.75 -1.75 -1.42
N SER A 55 5.88 -1.43 -0.14
CA SER A 55 7.18 -1.43 0.57
C SER A 55 7.81 -2.81 0.65
N LEU A 56 7.00 -3.87 0.82
CA LEU A 56 7.48 -5.24 0.81
C LEU A 56 8.03 -5.62 -0.57
N TYR A 57 7.39 -5.21 -1.67
CA TYR A 57 7.85 -5.55 -3.01
C TYR A 57 9.01 -4.68 -3.51
N SER A 58 9.02 -3.37 -3.23
CA SER A 58 10.07 -2.44 -3.69
C SER A 58 11.43 -2.72 -3.07
N THR A 59 11.48 -3.34 -1.89
CA THR A 59 12.74 -3.68 -1.22
C THR A 59 13.50 -4.81 -1.94
N PHE A 60 12.80 -5.70 -2.66
CA PHE A 60 13.43 -6.86 -3.29
C PHE A 60 13.65 -6.72 -4.79
N ASN A 61 12.86 -5.86 -5.45
CA ASN A 61 12.88 -5.73 -6.91
C ASN A 61 13.16 -4.27 -7.30
N PRO A 62 14.26 -4.00 -8.02
CA PRO A 62 14.50 -2.68 -8.58
C PRO A 62 13.52 -2.39 -9.72
N ASP A 63 13.25 -1.11 -9.99
CA ASP A 63 12.40 -0.70 -11.13
C ASP A 63 12.97 -1.18 -12.48
N PHE A 64 14.30 -1.23 -12.58
CA PHE A 64 15.01 -1.75 -13.73
C PHE A 64 16.10 -2.72 -13.28
N GLN A 65 16.10 -3.91 -13.88
CA GLN A 65 17.13 -4.92 -13.67
C GLN A 65 17.83 -5.22 -15.00
N VAL A 66 19.16 -5.19 -14.99
CA VAL A 66 19.99 -5.60 -16.12
C VAL A 66 20.64 -6.93 -15.78
N THR A 67 20.36 -7.95 -16.59
CA THR A 67 20.94 -9.30 -16.42
C THR A 67 21.62 -9.74 -17.72
N ALA A 68 22.56 -10.67 -17.61
CA ALA A 68 23.19 -11.26 -18.79
C ALA A 68 22.15 -12.04 -19.61
N LEU A 69 22.13 -11.83 -20.94
CA LEU A 69 21.29 -12.63 -21.85
C LEU A 69 21.85 -14.05 -22.04
N THR A 70 23.17 -14.21 -21.89
CA THR A 70 23.86 -15.49 -22.08
C THR A 70 24.99 -15.61 -21.06
N GLY A 71 25.11 -16.77 -20.43
CA GLY A 71 26.04 -16.99 -19.31
C GLY A 71 25.48 -16.51 -17.97
N LYS A 72 26.29 -16.61 -16.91
CA LYS A 72 25.89 -16.22 -15.53
C LYS A 72 26.13 -14.75 -15.22
N THR A 73 27.11 -14.12 -15.88
CA THR A 73 27.56 -12.75 -15.62
C THR A 73 27.81 -12.02 -16.93
N PHE A 74 27.84 -10.69 -16.89
CA PHE A 74 28.23 -9.84 -18.03
C PHE A 74 29.43 -8.97 -17.66
N HIS A 75 30.15 -8.46 -18.67
CA HIS A 75 31.29 -7.59 -18.43
C HIS A 75 30.83 -6.19 -18.00
N TYR A 76 30.86 -5.94 -16.69
CA TYR A 76 30.45 -4.66 -16.12
C TYR A 76 31.26 -3.47 -16.66
N ASN A 77 32.55 -3.65 -16.96
CA ASN A 77 33.40 -2.60 -17.55
C ASN A 77 32.93 -2.08 -18.92
N GLN A 78 32.13 -2.87 -19.64
CA GLN A 78 31.55 -2.49 -20.93
C GLN A 78 30.18 -1.81 -20.76
N PHE A 79 29.61 -1.83 -19.55
CA PHE A 79 28.34 -1.22 -19.24
C PHE A 79 28.51 0.30 -19.04
N PRO A 80 27.69 1.16 -19.66
CA PRO A 80 27.89 2.62 -19.67
C PRO A 80 27.42 3.29 -18.37
N THR A 81 27.96 2.87 -17.23
CA THR A 81 27.62 3.36 -15.87
C THR A 81 27.81 4.87 -15.73
N SER A 82 28.88 5.40 -16.31
CA SER A 82 29.21 6.83 -16.27
C SER A 82 28.19 7.71 -16.99
N ARG A 83 27.53 7.20 -18.04
CA ARG A 83 26.43 7.90 -18.72
C ARG A 83 25.14 7.82 -17.92
N LEU A 84 24.86 6.67 -17.30
CA LEU A 84 23.68 6.48 -16.46
C LEU A 84 23.74 7.36 -15.21
N ALA A 85 24.90 7.51 -14.59
CA ALA A 85 25.10 8.37 -13.43
C ALA A 85 24.89 9.88 -13.73
N GLN A 86 24.88 10.28 -15.00
CA GLN A 86 24.60 11.67 -15.42
C GLN A 86 23.11 11.94 -15.62
N LEU A 87 22.26 10.90 -15.61
CA LEU A 87 20.83 11.07 -15.76
C LEU A 87 20.23 11.57 -14.43
N PRO A 88 19.61 12.75 -14.40
CA PRO A 88 19.06 13.33 -13.17
C PRO A 88 17.88 12.53 -12.59
N GLU A 89 17.24 11.68 -13.41
CA GLU A 89 16.14 10.81 -13.02
C GLU A 89 16.60 9.53 -12.31
N LEU A 90 17.89 9.21 -12.37
CA LEU A 90 18.44 7.98 -11.82
C LEU A 90 18.80 8.17 -10.35
N ALA A 91 18.00 7.59 -9.45
CA ALA A 91 18.22 7.74 -8.01
C ALA A 91 19.47 6.99 -7.51
N ASN A 92 19.69 5.76 -7.98
CA ASN A 92 20.83 4.93 -7.58
C ASN A 92 21.11 3.81 -8.58
N ILE A 93 22.36 3.33 -8.57
CA ILE A 93 22.78 2.09 -9.24
C ILE A 93 23.35 1.17 -8.17
N MET A 94 22.95 -0.10 -8.20
CA MET A 94 23.50 -1.13 -7.32
C MET A 94 24.01 -2.30 -8.15
N GLU A 95 25.25 -2.68 -7.90
CA GLU A 95 25.86 -3.86 -8.49
C GLU A 95 25.53 -5.08 -7.63
N VAL A 96 25.02 -6.13 -8.25
CA VAL A 96 24.59 -7.36 -7.56
C VAL A 96 25.13 -8.56 -8.32
N VAL A 97 25.70 -9.52 -7.59
CA VAL A 97 26.18 -10.79 -8.13
C VAL A 97 25.47 -11.91 -7.39
N GLU A 98 24.67 -12.68 -8.12
CA GLU A 98 23.96 -13.84 -7.57
C GLU A 98 24.63 -15.15 -8.02
N GLU A 99 24.97 -16.02 -7.06
CA GLU A 99 25.50 -17.37 -7.31
C GLU A 99 24.87 -18.38 -6.34
N ASP A 100 24.78 -19.62 -6.78
CA ASP A 100 24.32 -20.72 -5.95
C ASP A 100 25.52 -21.27 -5.17
N ALA A 101 25.47 -21.21 -3.83
CA ALA A 101 26.54 -21.62 -2.95
C ALA A 101 26.09 -22.74 -2.00
N LEU A 102 26.98 -23.70 -1.75
CA LEU A 102 26.77 -24.72 -0.73
C LEU A 102 27.20 -24.17 0.64
N LEU A 103 26.22 -23.89 1.49
CA LEU A 103 26.45 -23.54 2.89
C LEU A 103 26.59 -24.81 3.71
N ARG A 104 27.59 -24.85 4.60
CA ARG A 104 27.75 -25.93 5.58
C ARG A 104 27.81 -25.35 6.98
N TYR A 105 26.97 -25.88 7.86
CA TYR A 105 27.02 -25.60 9.28
C TYR A 105 26.93 -26.91 10.06
N ASN A 106 27.97 -27.23 10.84
CA ASN A 106 28.20 -28.56 11.40
C ASN A 106 28.13 -29.65 10.31
N ASP A 107 27.32 -30.69 10.53
CA ASP A 107 27.12 -31.80 9.57
C ASP A 107 25.97 -31.55 8.57
N GLN A 108 25.33 -30.38 8.60
CA GLN A 108 24.26 -30.03 7.68
C GLN A 108 24.78 -29.20 6.51
N GLN A 109 24.36 -29.58 5.31
CA GLN A 109 24.63 -28.85 4.07
C GLN A 109 23.33 -28.34 3.48
N PHE A 110 23.36 -27.10 2.99
CA PHE A 110 22.22 -26.44 2.38
C PHE A 110 22.69 -25.63 1.18
N ILE A 111 22.05 -25.82 0.03
CA ILE A 111 22.31 -24.97 -1.15
C ILE A 111 21.48 -23.71 -0.97
N ALA A 112 22.14 -22.57 -0.86
CA ALA A 112 21.51 -21.26 -0.80
C ALA A 112 21.96 -20.40 -1.98
N ARG A 113 21.07 -19.53 -2.43
CA ARG A 113 21.43 -18.47 -3.37
C ARG A 113 21.96 -17.27 -2.59
N PHE A 114 23.18 -16.87 -2.87
CA PHE A 114 23.78 -15.66 -2.34
C PHE A 114 23.43 -14.48 -3.26
N LYS A 115 23.08 -13.33 -2.70
CA LYS A 115 22.72 -12.09 -3.42
C LYS A 115 23.43 -10.90 -2.78
#